data_AF-A0A519BHS3-F1
#
_entry.id   AF-A0A519BHS3-F1
#
_cell.length_a   1.000
_cell.length_b   1.000
_cell.length_c   1.000
_cell.angle_alpha   90.00
_cell.angle_beta   90.00
_cell.angle_gamma   90.00
#
_symmetry.space_group_name_H-M   'P 1'
#
loop_
_entity.id
_entity.type
_entity.pdbx_description
1 polymer ?
#
loop_
_entity_poly.entity_id
_entity_poly.type
_entity_poly.pdbx_seq_one_letter_code
_entity_poly.pdbx_strand_id
1 'polypeptide(L)'
;MEFTVKSYRFNPEIDEKPYYKEYVLNDFPGMTVLNALMKVKAEIDGTLSFRRSCRSAICGSCAMKINGITKLACKTQVSAEIEKFGVIKVDPLGNMPIIRDLIVDQETFFDKIKEIKPYLLGKTDHIDDDFKALKEGEKIKQPVYYKTEFQNLTGNNDTPNCILCECCYSECGGVVANSKYLGPAALAKLYRYSEDPRDNDKNGSRLVNGSKPAGMFDCVHCQACEEFCPKGISPVKVIVRMHEKAIKNSITFSKGAKHIIGIARSIQETGRLDEIKVAVDSVGISGILNDLPVAIGAGLKGKMPPLRLKLIKDMEDIRVAFKDLNLEEKHD
;
A
#
# COMPACT_ATOMS: atom_id res chain seq x y z
N MET A 1 30.48 -7.39 21.82
CA MET A 1 31.11 -7.20 20.50
C MET A 1 31.01 -5.73 20.16
N GLU A 2 32.06 -5.12 19.64
CA GLU A 2 31.99 -3.74 19.17
C GLU A 2 31.34 -3.70 17.77
N PHE A 3 30.51 -2.69 17.50
CA PHE A 3 29.87 -2.50 16.20
C PHE A 3 29.67 -1.01 15.89
N THR A 4 29.45 -0.71 14.61
CA THR A 4 29.24 0.66 14.13
C THR A 4 27.80 0.89 13.69
N VAL A 5 27.22 2.03 14.12
CA VAL A 5 25.98 2.58 13.59
C VAL A 5 26.32 3.77 12.68
N LYS A 6 26.01 3.65 11.39
CA LYS A 6 26.13 4.74 10.41
C LYS A 6 24.77 5.40 10.24
N SER A 7 24.57 6.56 10.87
CA SER A 7 23.29 7.26 10.85
C SER A 7 23.26 8.38 9.83
N TYR A 8 22.18 8.45 9.05
CA TYR A 8 21.82 9.65 8.31
C TYR A 8 21.59 10.81 9.29
N ARG A 9 22.17 11.97 8.98
CA ARG A 9 22.07 13.22 9.74
C ARG A 9 21.67 14.36 8.82
N PHE A 10 20.76 15.19 9.31
CA PHE A 10 20.36 16.42 8.63
C PHE A 10 19.63 17.33 9.61
N ASN A 11 20.11 18.55 9.76
CA ASN A 11 19.45 19.64 10.45
C ASN A 11 19.23 20.81 9.48
N PRO A 12 18.00 21.08 9.03
CA PRO A 12 17.74 22.14 8.05
C PRO A 12 18.11 23.55 8.51
N GLU A 13 18.30 23.77 9.82
CA GLU A 13 18.72 25.08 10.37
C GLU A 13 20.23 25.33 10.26
N ILE A 14 21.04 24.28 10.06
CA ILE A 14 22.51 24.36 10.15
C ILE A 14 23.19 23.73 8.93
N ASP A 15 22.69 22.59 8.46
CA ASP A 15 23.33 21.78 7.45
C ASP A 15 22.86 22.17 6.04
N GLU A 16 23.82 22.42 5.14
CA GLU A 16 23.52 22.68 3.72
C GLU A 16 23.02 21.41 3.01
N LYS A 17 23.56 20.24 3.40
CA LYS A 17 23.23 18.94 2.80
C LYS A 17 23.30 17.84 3.84
N PRO A 18 22.55 16.74 3.66
CA PRO A 18 22.63 15.61 4.56
C PRO A 18 23.99 14.92 4.49
N TYR A 19 24.36 14.30 5.60
CA TYR A 19 25.61 13.56 5.75
C TYR A 19 25.41 12.32 6.60
N TYR A 20 26.41 11.43 6.60
CA TYR A 20 26.42 10.27 7.50
C TYR A 20 27.41 10.50 8.63
N LYS A 21 26.99 10.16 9.85
CA LYS A 21 27.86 10.12 11.03
C LYS A 21 27.90 8.70 11.58
N GLU A 22 29.10 8.26 11.96
CA GLU A 22 29.34 6.93 12.49
C GLU A 22 29.51 6.98 14.01
N TYR A 23 28.92 6.01 14.69
CA TYR A 23 29.00 5.84 16.13
C TYR A 23 29.42 4.41 16.45
N VAL A 24 30.47 4.29 17.25
CA VAL A 24 30.97 2.99 17.71
C VAL A 24 30.30 2.66 19.04
N LEU A 25 29.75 1.45 19.15
CA LEU A 25 28.97 0.98 20.29
C LEU A 25 29.41 -0.43 20.68
N ASN A 26 29.20 -0.75 21.96
CA ASN A 26 29.31 -2.11 22.46
C ASN A 26 27.94 -2.78 22.49
N ASP A 27 27.84 -3.92 21.82
CA ASP A 27 26.66 -4.79 21.78
C ASP A 27 26.43 -5.51 23.11
N PHE A 28 25.17 -5.84 23.40
CA PHE A 28 24.75 -6.71 24.50
C PHE A 28 23.64 -7.66 24.05
N PRO A 29 23.46 -8.83 24.70
CA PRO A 29 22.46 -9.80 24.28
C PRO A 29 21.04 -9.21 24.18
N GLY A 30 20.42 -9.36 23.00
CA GLY A 30 19.06 -8.87 22.73
C GLY A 30 18.96 -7.37 22.41
N MET A 31 20.09 -6.69 22.18
CA MET A 31 20.10 -5.28 21.80
C MET A 31 19.38 -5.06 20.46
N THR A 32 18.36 -4.20 20.48
CA THR A 32 17.67 -3.79 19.25
C THR A 32 18.35 -2.58 18.62
N VAL A 33 18.11 -2.33 17.33
CA VAL A 33 18.56 -1.11 16.66
C VAL A 33 18.02 0.13 17.37
N LEU A 34 16.80 0.10 17.89
CA LEU A 34 16.27 1.19 18.72
C LEU A 34 17.10 1.40 19.99
N ASN A 35 17.55 0.33 20.67
CA ASN A 35 18.43 0.48 21.83
C ASN A 35 19.75 1.13 21.44
N ALA A 36 20.32 0.78 20.30
CA ALA A 36 21.53 1.41 19.77
C ALA A 36 21.35 2.92 19.56
N LEU A 37 20.27 3.33 18.87
CA LEU A 37 19.98 4.75 18.64
C LEU A 37 19.69 5.52 19.93
N MET A 38 19.00 4.90 20.89
CA MET A 38 18.77 5.48 22.20
C MET A 38 20.08 5.68 22.96
N LYS A 39 21.00 4.70 22.91
CA LYS A 39 22.32 4.80 23.54
C LYS A 39 23.16 5.90 22.91
N VAL A 40 23.20 5.98 21.57
CA VAL A 40 23.86 7.10 20.86
C VAL A 40 23.31 8.43 21.35
N LYS A 41 21.99 8.59 21.37
CA LYS A 41 21.37 9.86 21.79
C LYS A 41 21.65 10.19 23.26
N ALA A 42 21.64 9.21 24.16
CA ALA A 42 21.78 9.45 25.59
C ALA A 42 23.23 9.70 26.02
N GLU A 43 24.20 9.02 25.40
CA GLU A 43 25.57 8.94 25.91
C GLU A 43 26.62 9.56 24.97
N ILE A 44 26.33 9.71 23.68
CA ILE A 44 27.34 10.08 22.66
C ILE A 44 26.97 11.38 21.95
N ASP A 45 25.77 11.48 21.39
CA ASP A 45 25.31 12.62 20.60
C ASP A 45 23.82 12.92 20.86
N GLY A 46 23.57 13.82 21.82
CA GLY A 46 22.24 14.28 22.20
C GLY A 46 21.42 14.92 21.08
N THR A 47 22.06 15.33 19.98
CA THR A 47 21.39 16.03 18.87
C THR A 47 20.67 15.10 17.90
N LEU A 48 20.99 13.80 17.92
CA LEU A 48 20.37 12.79 17.06
C LEU A 48 18.86 12.70 17.31
N SER A 49 18.06 12.77 16.25
CA SER A 49 16.60 12.85 16.32
C SER A 49 15.92 11.72 15.55
N PHE A 50 14.98 11.03 16.20
CA PHE A 50 14.19 9.94 15.62
C PHE A 50 12.89 9.74 16.40
N ARG A 51 11.87 9.16 15.75
CA ARG A 51 10.59 8.82 16.41
C ARG A 51 10.68 7.45 17.09
N ARG A 52 10.10 7.33 18.29
CA ARG A 52 9.98 6.09 19.06
C ARG A 52 8.87 6.20 20.09
N SER A 53 8.31 5.07 20.53
CA SER A 53 7.41 5.04 21.68
C SER A 53 7.39 3.67 22.39
N CYS A 54 6.59 2.72 21.90
CA CYS A 54 6.19 1.53 22.67
C CYS A 54 7.28 0.50 23.01
N ARG A 55 8.33 0.40 22.17
CA ARG A 55 9.36 -0.66 22.22
C ARG A 55 8.85 -2.11 22.07
N SER A 56 7.59 -2.32 21.69
CA SER A 56 6.95 -3.64 21.55
C SER A 56 6.39 -3.89 20.14
N ALA A 57 6.85 -3.13 19.15
CA ALA A 57 6.48 -3.27 17.73
C ALA A 57 4.96 -3.14 17.45
N ILE A 58 4.26 -2.29 18.22
CA ILE A 58 2.81 -2.07 18.07
C ILE A 58 2.42 -0.64 17.73
N CYS A 59 3.21 0.38 18.11
CA CYS A 59 2.86 1.79 17.83
C CYS A 59 3.26 2.30 16.44
N GLY A 60 4.10 1.57 15.71
CA GLY A 60 4.59 1.95 14.38
C GLY A 60 5.65 3.07 14.33
N SER A 61 5.77 3.91 15.35
CA SER A 61 6.59 5.14 15.34
C SER A 61 8.10 4.97 15.06
N CYS A 62 8.67 3.77 15.25
CA CYS A 62 10.11 3.55 15.06
C CYS A 62 10.47 2.92 13.70
N ALA A 63 9.57 3.05 12.72
CA ALA A 63 9.84 2.64 11.35
C ALA A 63 10.92 3.54 10.73
N MET A 64 11.91 2.92 10.10
CA MET A 64 13.00 3.60 9.39
C MET A 64 13.68 2.59 8.44
N LYS A 65 14.50 3.08 7.51
CA LYS A 65 15.32 2.21 6.67
C LYS A 65 16.54 1.75 7.47
N ILE A 66 16.71 0.44 7.60
CA ILE A 66 17.83 -0.22 8.26
C ILE A 66 18.50 -1.12 7.22
N ASN A 67 19.74 -0.80 6.87
CA ASN A 67 20.50 -1.47 5.83
C ASN A 67 19.73 -1.50 4.48
N GLY A 68 19.18 -0.35 4.10
CA GLY A 68 18.46 -0.15 2.84
C GLY A 68 16.98 -0.57 2.84
N ILE A 69 16.54 -1.32 3.83
CA ILE A 69 15.17 -1.88 3.91
C ILE A 69 14.40 -1.28 5.07
N THR A 70 13.14 -0.89 4.85
CA THR A 70 12.31 -0.37 5.93
C THR A 70 11.93 -1.46 6.94
N LYS A 71 12.24 -1.22 8.23
CA LYS A 71 11.97 -2.12 9.35
C LYS A 71 11.54 -1.31 10.59
N LEU A 72 11.00 -1.99 11.61
CA LEU A 72 10.80 -1.39 12.93
C LEU A 72 12.07 -1.51 13.77
N ALA A 73 12.69 -0.38 14.12
CA ALA A 73 13.95 -0.40 14.87
C ALA A 73 13.87 -1.13 16.23
N CYS A 74 12.70 -1.13 16.88
CA CYS A 74 12.51 -1.84 18.15
C CYS A 74 12.30 -3.35 18.02
N LYS A 75 12.14 -3.86 16.79
CA LYS A 75 12.01 -5.30 16.49
C LYS A 75 13.30 -5.87 15.89
N THR A 76 14.06 -5.03 15.19
CA THR A 76 15.31 -5.41 14.53
C THR A 76 16.43 -5.60 15.54
N GLN A 77 17.06 -6.78 15.53
CA GLN A 77 18.17 -7.14 16.41
C GLN A 77 19.50 -6.66 15.83
N VAL A 78 20.36 -6.06 16.67
CA VAL A 78 21.70 -5.61 16.28
C VAL A 78 22.54 -6.80 15.79
N SER A 79 22.56 -7.89 16.55
CA SER A 79 23.35 -9.08 16.23
C SER A 79 23.07 -9.62 14.82
N ALA A 80 21.79 -9.78 14.47
CA ALA A 80 21.37 -10.29 13.16
C ALA A 80 21.75 -9.34 12.00
N GLU A 81 21.67 -8.02 12.22
CA GLU A 81 22.06 -7.05 11.19
C GLU A 81 23.58 -6.98 11.02
N ILE A 82 24.35 -7.05 12.11
CA ILE A 82 25.82 -7.03 12.05
C ILE A 82 26.36 -8.31 11.43
N GLU A 83 25.81 -9.47 11.77
CA GLU A 83 26.19 -10.74 11.13
C GLU A 83 26.02 -10.69 9.61
N LYS A 84 24.94 -10.06 9.15
CA LYS A 84 24.62 -10.00 7.72
C LYS A 84 25.33 -8.88 6.95
N PHE A 85 25.56 -7.73 7.56
CA PHE A 85 26.01 -6.52 6.87
C PHE A 85 27.30 -5.89 7.43
N GLY A 86 27.78 -6.32 8.60
CA GLY A 86 28.96 -5.77 9.29
C GLY A 86 28.76 -4.38 9.93
N VAL A 87 27.80 -3.60 9.46
CA VAL A 87 27.45 -2.26 9.96
C VAL A 87 25.93 -2.10 10.03
N ILE A 88 25.46 -1.27 10.95
CA ILE A 88 24.05 -0.85 10.99
C ILE A 88 23.94 0.53 10.35
N LYS A 89 23.52 0.56 9.09
CA LYS A 89 23.18 1.80 8.40
C LYS A 89 21.72 2.15 8.65
N VAL A 90 21.44 3.35 9.15
CA VAL A 90 20.07 3.84 9.33
C VAL A 90 19.81 5.09 8.48
N ASP A 91 18.69 5.06 7.77
CA ASP A 91 18.20 6.09 6.86
C ASP A 91 16.74 6.42 7.23
N PRO A 92 16.25 7.66 6.98
CA PRO A 92 14.84 7.99 7.16
C PRO A 92 13.94 7.14 6.26
N LEU A 93 12.64 7.13 6.55
CA LEU A 93 11.66 6.50 5.67
C LEU A 93 11.68 7.15 4.28
N GLY A 94 11.44 6.34 3.25
CA GLY A 94 11.32 6.81 1.87
C GLY A 94 9.96 7.45 1.58
N ASN A 95 9.84 8.04 0.39
CA ASN A 95 8.60 8.61 -0.15
C ASN A 95 7.95 9.74 0.67
N MET A 96 8.68 10.27 1.65
CA MET A 96 8.25 11.35 2.52
C MET A 96 9.39 12.37 2.67
N PRO A 97 9.08 13.68 2.71
CA PRO A 97 10.08 14.71 2.97
C PRO A 97 10.77 14.49 4.31
N ILE A 98 12.06 14.79 4.38
CA ILE A 98 12.85 14.67 5.61
C ILE A 98 12.73 15.99 6.38
N ILE A 99 12.36 15.91 7.66
CA ILE A 99 12.29 17.06 8.58
C ILE A 99 13.64 17.26 9.26
N ARG A 100 14.15 16.19 9.91
CA ARG A 100 15.41 16.23 10.68
C ARG A 100 15.90 14.82 10.95
N ASP A 101 17.17 14.54 10.67
CA ASP A 101 17.80 13.23 10.87
C ASP A 101 16.91 12.08 10.33
N LEU A 102 16.36 11.23 11.20
CA LEU A 102 15.53 10.09 10.83
C LEU A 102 14.02 10.40 10.90
N ILE A 103 13.65 11.66 11.09
CA ILE A 103 12.27 12.14 11.18
C ILE A 103 11.83 12.64 9.81
N VAL A 104 10.74 12.06 9.29
CA VAL A 104 10.09 12.47 8.05
C VAL A 104 8.78 13.21 8.32
N ASP A 105 8.28 13.93 7.33
CA ASP A 105 6.94 14.49 7.32
C ASP A 105 5.90 13.39 7.01
N GLN A 106 5.03 13.13 7.99
CA GLN A 106 4.00 12.10 7.93
C GLN A 106 2.63 12.68 7.54
N GLU A 107 2.47 13.99 7.40
CA GLU A 107 1.17 14.62 7.09
C GLU A 107 0.61 14.10 5.77
N THR A 108 1.45 14.02 4.73
CA THR A 108 1.06 13.48 3.42
C THR A 108 0.51 12.04 3.52
N PHE A 109 1.06 11.22 4.42
CA PHE A 109 0.56 9.87 4.65
C PHE A 109 -0.79 9.88 5.37
N PHE A 110 -0.91 10.64 6.47
CA PHE A 110 -2.15 10.68 7.26
C PHE A 110 -3.30 11.34 6.52
N ASP A 111 -3.05 12.31 5.64
CA ASP A 111 -4.09 12.94 4.84
C ASP A 111 -4.72 11.95 3.86
N LYS A 112 -3.93 11.05 3.26
CA LYS A 112 -4.46 9.94 2.44
C LYS A 112 -5.27 8.93 3.26
N ILE A 113 -4.88 8.69 4.52
CA ILE A 113 -5.68 7.88 5.45
C ILE A 113 -7.02 8.58 5.77
N LYS A 114 -7.04 9.90 5.94
CA LYS A 114 -8.28 10.66 6.18
C LYS A 114 -9.19 10.65 4.95
N GLU A 115 -8.61 10.75 3.75
CA GLU A 115 -9.35 10.78 2.48
C GLU A 115 -10.28 9.58 2.30
N ILE A 116 -9.85 8.39 2.76
CA ILE A 116 -10.65 7.16 2.64
C ILE A 116 -11.78 7.02 3.68
N LYS A 117 -11.98 8.03 4.55
CA LYS A 117 -12.97 8.04 5.64
C LYS A 117 -12.88 6.77 6.50
N PRO A 118 -11.84 6.64 7.34
CA PRO A 118 -11.51 5.43 8.08
C PRO A 118 -12.40 5.26 9.33
N TYR A 119 -13.71 5.29 9.14
CA TYR A 119 -14.72 5.14 10.19
C TYR A 119 -16.00 4.58 9.56
N LEU A 120 -16.86 3.93 10.35
CA LEU A 120 -18.10 3.34 9.83
C LEU A 120 -19.03 4.44 9.28
N LEU A 121 -19.54 4.28 8.06
CA LEU A 121 -20.57 5.18 7.53
C LEU A 121 -21.94 4.79 8.10
N GLY A 122 -22.76 5.78 8.48
CA GLY A 122 -24.14 5.57 8.94
C GLY A 122 -24.94 6.87 8.90
N LYS A 123 -26.20 6.80 8.41
CA LYS A 123 -27.20 7.85 8.62
C LYS A 123 -27.66 7.79 10.08
N THR A 124 -27.49 8.89 10.79
CA THR A 124 -28.05 9.08 12.12
C THR A 124 -29.51 9.53 12.03
N ASP A 125 -30.40 8.68 11.50
CA ASP A 125 -31.85 8.87 11.70
C ASP A 125 -32.31 8.19 13.01
N HIS A 126 -31.45 7.34 13.61
CA HIS A 126 -31.72 6.58 14.84
C HIS A 126 -30.63 6.66 15.91
N ILE A 127 -29.57 7.47 15.73
CA ILE A 127 -28.56 7.59 16.80
C ILE A 127 -29.12 8.29 18.03
N ASP A 128 -30.14 9.14 17.93
CA ASP A 128 -30.79 9.70 19.13
C ASP A 128 -31.69 8.70 19.88
N ASP A 129 -32.10 7.59 19.24
CA ASP A 129 -32.91 6.55 19.90
C ASP A 129 -32.11 5.32 20.34
N ASP A 130 -31.09 4.90 19.58
CA ASP A 130 -30.21 3.77 19.93
C ASP A 130 -28.94 4.18 20.71
N PHE A 131 -28.55 5.46 20.65
CA PHE A 131 -27.67 6.10 21.63
C PHE A 131 -28.46 7.05 22.55
N LYS A 132 -29.72 6.73 22.87
CA LYS A 132 -30.25 7.11 24.20
C LYS A 132 -29.19 6.66 25.19
N ALA A 133 -28.53 7.64 25.83
CA ALA A 133 -27.48 7.45 26.81
C ALA A 133 -27.77 6.17 27.60
N LEU A 134 -26.84 5.20 27.55
CA LEU A 134 -26.88 3.95 28.31
C LEU A 134 -27.52 4.24 29.67
N LYS A 135 -28.80 3.93 29.84
CA LYS A 135 -29.34 3.80 31.19
C LYS A 135 -28.60 2.61 31.78
N GLU A 136 -28.05 2.78 32.98
CA GLU A 136 -27.33 1.72 33.67
C GLU A 136 -28.10 0.39 33.55
N GLY A 137 -27.54 -0.57 32.81
CA GLY A 137 -28.09 -1.92 32.66
C GLY A 137 -28.57 -2.34 31.27
N GLU A 138 -28.72 -1.44 30.29
CA GLU A 138 -29.13 -1.85 28.94
C GLU A 138 -27.94 -2.36 28.09
N LYS A 139 -27.99 -3.66 27.74
CA LYS A 139 -26.99 -4.30 26.87
C LYS A 139 -27.30 -3.95 25.42
N ILE A 140 -26.37 -3.25 24.75
CA ILE A 140 -26.44 -3.07 23.30
C ILE A 140 -26.35 -4.45 22.63
N LYS A 141 -27.39 -4.86 21.91
CA LYS A 141 -27.33 -6.01 20.99
C LYS A 141 -26.58 -5.59 19.71
N GLN A 142 -25.27 -5.39 19.82
CA GLN A 142 -24.44 -5.31 18.61
C GLN A 142 -24.37 -6.72 18.00
N PRO A 143 -24.46 -6.88 16.67
CA PRO A 143 -24.13 -8.14 16.04
C PRO A 143 -22.68 -8.49 16.40
N VAL A 144 -22.51 -9.56 17.17
CA VAL A 144 -21.19 -10.09 17.53
C VAL A 144 -20.75 -10.97 16.37
N TYR A 145 -19.91 -10.42 15.49
CA TYR A 145 -19.23 -11.21 14.49
C TYR A 145 -18.07 -11.95 15.15
N TYR A 146 -18.04 -13.28 15.03
CA TYR A 146 -16.89 -14.06 15.51
C TYR A 146 -15.66 -13.72 14.66
N LYS A 147 -14.46 -13.90 15.25
CA LYS A 147 -13.19 -13.59 14.57
C LYS A 147 -13.09 -14.26 13.20
N THR A 148 -13.51 -15.52 13.09
CA THR A 148 -13.53 -16.29 11.85
C THR A 148 -14.46 -15.69 10.80
N GLU A 149 -15.63 -15.21 11.22
CA GLU A 149 -16.60 -14.56 10.34
C GLU A 149 -16.04 -13.23 9.80
N PHE A 150 -15.46 -12.40 10.67
CA PHE A 150 -14.82 -11.16 10.24
C PHE A 150 -13.58 -11.40 9.37
N GLN A 151 -12.79 -12.44 9.67
CA GLN A 151 -11.65 -12.84 8.84
C GLN A 151 -12.12 -13.34 7.47
N ASN A 152 -13.17 -14.15 7.41
CA ASN A 152 -13.77 -14.59 6.15
C ASN A 152 -14.26 -13.40 5.31
N LEU A 153 -14.97 -12.46 5.94
CA LEU A 153 -15.47 -11.23 5.29
C LEU A 153 -14.33 -10.35 4.76
N THR A 154 -13.23 -10.24 5.51
CA THR A 154 -12.02 -9.52 5.09
C THR A 154 -11.07 -10.39 4.24
N GLY A 155 -11.50 -11.56 3.77
CA GLY A 155 -10.74 -12.37 2.83
C GLY A 155 -9.51 -13.06 3.43
N ASN A 156 -9.58 -13.42 4.70
CA ASN A 156 -8.48 -13.89 5.55
C ASN A 156 -7.30 -12.90 5.61
N ASN A 157 -7.56 -11.61 5.40
CA ASN A 157 -6.54 -10.58 5.48
C ASN A 157 -6.67 -9.78 6.78
N ASP A 158 -5.59 -9.78 7.56
CA ASP A 158 -5.47 -9.09 8.84
C ASP A 158 -5.29 -7.56 8.70
N THR A 159 -5.94 -6.93 7.70
CA THR A 159 -5.94 -5.46 7.51
C THR A 159 -6.31 -4.63 8.75
N PRO A 160 -7.17 -5.09 9.69
CA PRO A 160 -7.39 -4.38 10.95
C PRO A 160 -6.12 -4.24 11.80
N ASN A 161 -5.20 -5.20 11.73
CA ASN A 161 -3.95 -5.24 12.50
C ASN A 161 -2.91 -4.22 12.00
N CYS A 162 -3.21 -3.45 10.96
CA CYS A 162 -2.33 -2.41 10.45
C CYS A 162 -2.13 -1.32 11.52
N ILE A 163 -0.88 -1.13 11.91
CA ILE A 163 -0.43 -0.21 12.95
C ILE A 163 0.00 1.18 12.42
N LEU A 164 -0.29 1.46 11.14
CA LEU A 164 0.05 2.74 10.48
C LEU A 164 1.54 3.13 10.59
N CYS A 165 2.43 2.14 10.51
CA CYS A 165 3.89 2.32 10.61
C CYS A 165 4.57 2.83 9.33
N GLU A 166 3.83 3.08 8.25
CA GLU A 166 4.36 3.60 6.97
C GLU A 166 5.37 2.72 6.23
N CYS A 167 5.77 1.54 6.73
CA CYS A 167 6.75 0.68 6.05
C CYS A 167 6.37 0.39 4.59
N CYS A 168 5.10 0.03 4.36
CA CYS A 168 4.59 -0.24 3.02
C CYS A 168 4.58 1.00 2.12
N TYR A 169 4.39 2.20 2.69
CA TYR A 169 4.38 3.45 1.95
C TYR A 169 5.80 3.87 1.56
N SER A 170 6.76 3.73 2.48
CA SER A 170 8.19 3.99 2.29
C SER A 170 8.81 3.21 1.13
N GLU A 171 8.36 1.96 0.90
CA GLU A 171 8.91 1.06 -0.13
C GLU A 171 8.06 0.98 -1.41
N CYS A 172 6.95 1.73 -1.50
CA CYS A 172 6.03 1.60 -2.62
C CYS A 172 6.53 2.31 -3.89
N GLY A 173 6.83 1.56 -4.94
CA GLY A 173 7.18 2.12 -6.26
C GLY A 173 6.05 2.94 -6.91
N GLY A 174 4.78 2.62 -6.61
CA GLY A 174 3.64 3.40 -7.09
C GLY A 174 3.62 4.82 -6.51
N VAL A 175 4.02 4.98 -5.25
CA VAL A 175 4.12 6.31 -4.61
C VAL A 175 5.30 7.10 -5.17
N VAL A 176 6.42 6.44 -5.51
CA VAL A 176 7.54 7.06 -6.21
C VAL A 176 7.10 7.63 -7.56
N ALA A 177 6.35 6.84 -8.33
CA ALA A 177 5.89 7.24 -9.67
C ALA A 177 4.81 8.32 -9.63
N ASN A 178 3.91 8.27 -8.63
CA ASN A 178 2.84 9.22 -8.44
C ASN A 178 2.68 9.56 -6.96
N SER A 179 3.19 10.71 -6.53
CA SER A 179 3.07 11.15 -5.14
C SER A 179 1.62 11.39 -4.68
N LYS A 180 0.66 11.52 -5.60
CA LYS A 180 -0.76 11.64 -5.28
C LYS A 180 -1.41 10.28 -4.98
N TYR A 181 -0.79 9.17 -5.37
CA TYR A 181 -1.34 7.82 -5.15
C TYR A 181 -1.66 7.60 -3.68
N LEU A 182 -2.90 7.17 -3.36
CA LEU A 182 -3.37 6.89 -2.00
C LEU A 182 -2.41 5.99 -1.21
N GLY A 183 -1.79 5.05 -1.89
CA GLY A 183 -0.79 4.17 -1.30
C GLY A 183 -1.38 2.95 -0.59
N PRO A 184 -0.53 1.98 -0.25
CA PRO A 184 -0.96 0.66 0.20
C PRO A 184 -1.71 0.68 1.53
N ALA A 185 -1.28 1.48 2.52
CA ALA A 185 -1.92 1.51 3.83
C ALA A 185 -3.35 2.07 3.78
N ALA A 186 -3.55 3.18 3.03
CA ALA A 186 -4.86 3.79 2.87
C ALA A 186 -5.82 2.85 2.14
N LEU A 187 -5.35 2.19 1.07
CA LEU A 187 -6.16 1.21 0.33
C LEU A 187 -6.48 -0.05 1.14
N ALA A 188 -5.54 -0.53 1.97
CA ALA A 188 -5.83 -1.64 2.88
C ALA A 188 -6.88 -1.25 3.94
N LYS A 189 -6.86 0.00 4.44
CA LYS A 189 -7.90 0.51 5.34
C LYS A 189 -9.22 0.72 4.59
N LEU A 190 -9.21 1.23 3.37
CA LEU A 190 -10.42 1.36 2.54
C LEU A 190 -11.10 0.00 2.37
N TYR A 191 -10.33 -1.04 2.02
CA TYR A 191 -10.84 -2.41 1.92
C TYR A 191 -11.46 -2.91 3.24
N ARG A 192 -10.76 -2.70 4.38
CA ARG A 192 -11.30 -3.08 5.69
C ARG A 192 -12.71 -2.54 5.90
N TYR A 193 -12.97 -1.28 5.57
CA TYR A 193 -14.29 -0.68 5.75
C TYR A 193 -15.28 -1.06 4.65
N SER A 194 -14.83 -1.27 3.40
CA SER A 194 -15.73 -1.71 2.32
C SER A 194 -16.27 -3.12 2.55
N GLU A 195 -15.54 -3.94 3.31
CA GLU A 195 -15.93 -5.30 3.68
C GLU A 195 -16.53 -5.42 5.09
N ASP A 196 -16.57 -4.33 5.85
CA ASP A 196 -17.13 -4.38 7.20
C ASP A 196 -18.65 -4.41 7.09
N PRO A 197 -19.33 -5.49 7.54
CA PRO A 197 -20.79 -5.62 7.41
C PRO A 197 -21.55 -4.56 8.23
N ARG A 198 -20.87 -3.87 9.16
CA ARG A 198 -21.42 -2.77 9.95
C ARG A 198 -21.36 -1.43 9.21
N ASP A 199 -20.60 -1.34 8.12
CA ASP A 199 -20.45 -0.11 7.34
C ASP A 199 -21.68 0.06 6.42
N ASN A 200 -22.40 1.16 6.58
CA ASN A 200 -23.63 1.41 5.82
C ASN A 200 -23.38 2.06 4.45
N ASP A 201 -22.34 1.63 3.73
CA ASP A 201 -22.02 2.11 2.39
C ASP A 201 -22.84 1.39 1.31
N LYS A 202 -24.17 1.52 1.38
CA LYS A 202 -25.10 0.85 0.45
C LYS A 202 -24.86 1.16 -1.02
N ASN A 203 -24.21 2.29 -1.31
CA ASN A 203 -23.99 2.77 -2.68
C ASN A 203 -22.59 2.40 -3.22
N GLY A 204 -21.78 1.65 -2.46
CA GLY A 204 -20.41 1.31 -2.85
C GLY A 204 -19.50 2.53 -3.02
N SER A 205 -19.79 3.63 -2.34
CA SER A 205 -19.06 4.90 -2.48
C SER A 205 -17.58 4.77 -2.14
N ARG A 206 -17.21 3.84 -1.25
CA ARG A 206 -15.82 3.51 -0.93
C ARG A 206 -15.07 2.96 -2.13
N LEU A 207 -15.62 1.97 -2.84
CA LEU A 207 -15.02 1.43 -4.06
C LEU A 207 -14.98 2.47 -5.18
N VAL A 208 -16.01 3.31 -5.31
CA VAL A 208 -16.02 4.43 -6.25
C VAL A 208 -14.89 5.41 -5.94
N ASN A 209 -14.74 5.82 -4.67
CA ASN A 209 -13.66 6.73 -4.26
C ASN A 209 -12.29 6.09 -4.47
N GLY A 210 -12.13 4.81 -4.12
CA GLY A 210 -10.91 4.04 -4.40
C GLY A 210 -10.60 3.91 -5.89
N SER A 211 -11.59 4.00 -6.77
CA SER A 211 -11.42 3.90 -8.23
C SER A 211 -11.05 5.22 -8.91
N LYS A 212 -11.07 6.34 -8.19
CA LYS A 212 -10.68 7.66 -8.72
C LYS A 212 -9.18 7.67 -9.14
N PRO A 213 -8.75 8.63 -9.98
CA PRO A 213 -7.34 8.81 -10.29
C PRO A 213 -6.49 8.90 -9.01
N ALA A 214 -5.27 8.36 -9.03
CA ALA A 214 -4.45 8.20 -7.83
C ALA A 214 -5.05 7.25 -6.77
N GLY A 215 -6.08 6.48 -7.13
CA GLY A 215 -6.67 5.43 -6.31
C GLY A 215 -6.05 4.05 -6.58
N MET A 216 -6.80 3.00 -6.30
CA MET A 216 -6.32 1.61 -6.29
C MET A 216 -5.74 1.12 -7.61
N PHE A 217 -6.18 1.65 -8.74
CA PHE A 217 -5.70 1.25 -10.06
C PHE A 217 -4.32 1.81 -10.43
N ASP A 218 -3.77 2.73 -9.65
CA ASP A 218 -2.38 3.21 -9.80
C ASP A 218 -1.36 2.24 -9.12
N CYS A 219 -1.84 1.14 -8.53
CA CYS A 219 -0.99 0.08 -8.01
C CYS A 219 -0.22 -0.62 -9.14
N VAL A 220 1.11 -0.55 -9.07
CA VAL A 220 2.02 -1.21 -10.04
C VAL A 220 2.37 -2.66 -9.69
N HIS A 221 1.72 -3.26 -8.69
CA HIS A 221 1.91 -4.66 -8.28
C HIS A 221 3.37 -5.06 -7.96
N CYS A 222 4.19 -4.14 -7.45
CA CYS A 222 5.58 -4.41 -7.07
C CYS A 222 5.76 -5.26 -5.79
N GLN A 223 4.67 -5.54 -5.06
CA GLN A 223 4.61 -6.39 -3.85
C GLN A 223 5.45 -5.95 -2.64
N ALA A 224 6.22 -4.87 -2.73
CA ALA A 224 7.02 -4.34 -1.63
C ALA A 224 6.20 -4.07 -0.34
N CYS A 225 4.94 -3.68 -0.49
CA CYS A 225 4.05 -3.45 0.64
C CYS A 225 3.70 -4.70 1.45
N GLU A 226 3.73 -5.89 0.85
CA GLU A 226 3.52 -7.17 1.53
C GLU A 226 4.83 -7.65 2.17
N GLU A 227 5.91 -7.65 1.40
CA GLU A 227 7.24 -8.09 1.85
C GLU A 227 7.73 -7.35 3.10
N PHE A 228 7.58 -6.02 3.13
CA PHE A 228 8.13 -5.18 4.20
C PHE A 228 7.13 -4.84 5.30
N CYS A 229 5.95 -5.46 5.32
CA CYS A 229 4.97 -5.24 6.37
C CYS A 229 5.38 -5.97 7.66
N PRO A 230 5.68 -5.25 8.77
CA PRO A 230 6.13 -5.89 10.01
C PRO A 230 5.03 -6.71 10.72
N LYS A 231 3.78 -6.57 10.26
CA LYS A 231 2.59 -7.25 10.76
C LYS A 231 2.09 -8.37 9.82
N GLY A 232 2.77 -8.62 8.70
CA GLY A 232 2.40 -9.68 7.75
C GLY A 232 1.10 -9.43 6.98
N ILE A 233 0.66 -8.17 6.91
CA ILE A 233 -0.52 -7.77 6.13
C ILE A 233 -0.11 -7.67 4.67
N SER A 234 -0.96 -8.13 3.76
CA SER A 234 -0.77 -7.94 2.32
C SER A 234 -1.74 -6.88 1.77
N PRO A 235 -1.30 -5.61 1.64
CA PRO A 235 -2.08 -4.59 0.95
C PRO A 235 -2.31 -4.92 -0.53
N VAL A 236 -1.33 -5.51 -1.22
CA VAL A 236 -1.44 -5.81 -2.66
C VAL A 236 -2.58 -6.80 -2.95
N LYS A 237 -2.73 -7.86 -2.14
CA LYS A 237 -3.82 -8.83 -2.30
C LYS A 237 -5.20 -8.18 -2.17
N VAL A 238 -5.39 -7.27 -1.22
CA VAL A 238 -6.69 -6.59 -1.04
C VAL A 238 -6.93 -5.52 -2.09
N ILE A 239 -5.89 -4.87 -2.60
CA ILE A 239 -6.00 -3.97 -3.74
C ILE A 239 -6.50 -4.72 -4.98
N VAL A 240 -5.94 -5.89 -5.28
CA VAL A 240 -6.38 -6.73 -6.39
C VAL A 240 -7.84 -7.16 -6.22
N ARG A 241 -8.23 -7.61 -5.01
CA ARG A 241 -9.64 -7.95 -4.72
C ARG A 241 -10.58 -6.75 -4.91
N MET A 242 -10.15 -5.54 -4.56
CA MET A 242 -10.95 -4.34 -4.82
C MET A 242 -11.06 -4.03 -6.32
N HIS A 243 -10.04 -4.33 -7.14
CA HIS A 243 -10.14 -4.20 -8.60
C HIS A 243 -11.23 -5.11 -9.14
N GLU A 244 -11.21 -6.39 -8.76
CA GLU A 244 -12.21 -7.39 -9.15
C GLU A 244 -13.61 -6.92 -8.75
N LYS A 245 -13.79 -6.52 -7.48
CA LYS A 245 -15.08 -6.03 -6.97
C LYS A 245 -15.56 -4.78 -7.69
N ALA A 246 -14.68 -3.83 -7.97
CA ALA A 246 -15.05 -2.64 -8.71
C ALA A 246 -15.54 -2.99 -10.13
N ILE A 247 -14.84 -3.88 -10.83
CA ILE A 247 -15.23 -4.33 -12.17
C ILE A 247 -16.59 -5.06 -12.14
N LYS A 248 -16.79 -6.00 -11.20
CA LYS A 248 -18.07 -6.71 -11.03
C LYS A 248 -19.24 -5.77 -10.76
N ASN A 249 -19.01 -4.71 -9.98
CA ASN A 249 -20.00 -3.68 -9.68
C ASN A 249 -20.09 -2.59 -10.76
N SER A 250 -19.53 -2.81 -11.96
CA SER A 250 -19.56 -1.85 -13.08
C SER A 250 -18.89 -0.49 -12.77
N ILE A 251 -17.98 -0.43 -11.80
CA ILE A 251 -17.18 0.75 -11.46
C ILE A 251 -15.94 0.77 -12.36
N THR A 252 -16.14 1.14 -13.63
CA THR A 252 -15.15 0.97 -14.71
C THR A 252 -14.68 2.29 -15.34
N PHE A 253 -14.98 3.42 -14.71
CA PHE A 253 -14.66 4.74 -15.27
C PHE A 253 -13.16 5.07 -15.28
N SER A 254 -12.36 4.41 -14.44
CA SER A 254 -10.92 4.66 -14.30
C SER A 254 -10.13 4.12 -15.50
N LYS A 255 -8.99 4.75 -15.82
CA LYS A 255 -8.12 4.28 -16.91
C LYS A 255 -7.63 2.84 -16.67
N GLY A 256 -7.26 2.51 -15.44
CA GLY A 256 -6.80 1.16 -15.11
C GLY A 256 -7.91 0.10 -15.19
N ALA A 257 -9.14 0.43 -14.79
CA ALA A 257 -10.28 -0.48 -14.98
C ALA A 257 -10.55 -0.74 -16.47
N LYS A 258 -10.58 0.33 -17.29
CA LYS A 258 -10.72 0.22 -18.74
C LYS A 258 -9.60 -0.60 -19.38
N HIS A 259 -8.37 -0.42 -18.90
CA HIS A 259 -7.21 -1.17 -19.37
C HIS A 259 -7.37 -2.67 -19.10
N ILE A 260 -7.74 -3.06 -17.87
CA ILE A 260 -7.96 -4.46 -17.49
C ILE A 260 -9.07 -5.08 -18.35
N ILE A 261 -10.19 -4.38 -18.52
CA ILE A 261 -11.32 -4.83 -19.36
C ILE A 261 -10.91 -4.94 -20.83
N GLY A 262 -10.15 -3.97 -21.34
CA GLY A 262 -9.61 -3.96 -22.69
C GLY A 262 -8.70 -5.17 -22.96
N ILE A 263 -7.80 -5.49 -22.01
CA ILE A 263 -6.94 -6.68 -22.07
C ILE A 263 -7.80 -7.95 -22.13
N ALA A 264 -8.74 -8.10 -21.19
CA ALA A 264 -9.59 -9.28 -21.12
C ALA A 264 -10.38 -9.48 -22.43
N ARG A 265 -10.98 -8.42 -22.95
CA ARG A 265 -11.70 -8.43 -24.23
C ARG A 265 -10.78 -8.77 -25.41
N SER A 266 -9.58 -8.18 -25.47
CA SER A 266 -8.61 -8.46 -26.54
C SER A 266 -8.24 -9.94 -26.57
N ILE A 267 -7.98 -10.54 -25.41
CA ILE A 267 -7.63 -11.96 -25.28
C ILE A 267 -8.84 -12.82 -25.67
N GLN A 268 -10.05 -12.47 -25.23
CA GLN A 268 -11.26 -13.21 -25.56
C GLN A 268 -11.56 -13.21 -27.08
N GLU A 269 -11.33 -12.08 -27.75
CA GLU A 269 -11.61 -11.94 -29.19
C GLU A 269 -10.52 -12.55 -30.07
N THR A 270 -9.25 -12.41 -29.70
CA THR A 270 -8.10 -12.71 -30.59
C THR A 270 -7.16 -13.81 -30.09
N GLY A 271 -7.28 -14.19 -28.81
CA GLY A 271 -6.33 -15.05 -28.12
C GLY A 271 -4.95 -14.43 -27.93
N ARG A 272 -4.82 -13.14 -28.24
CA ARG A 272 -3.59 -12.34 -28.14
C ARG A 272 -3.89 -10.97 -27.53
N LEU A 273 -2.84 -10.31 -27.10
CA LEU A 273 -2.90 -8.93 -26.66
C LEU A 273 -2.73 -7.99 -27.87
N ASP A 274 -3.79 -7.27 -28.22
CA ASP A 274 -3.76 -6.16 -29.16
C ASP A 274 -3.43 -4.87 -28.42
N GLU A 275 -2.13 -4.58 -28.32
CA GLU A 275 -1.63 -3.41 -27.59
C GLU A 275 -2.20 -2.09 -28.13
N ILE A 276 -2.45 -1.99 -29.44
CA ILE A 276 -3.00 -0.79 -30.07
C ILE A 276 -4.46 -0.63 -29.67
N LYS A 277 -5.27 -1.68 -29.81
CA LYS A 277 -6.68 -1.65 -29.41
C LYS A 277 -6.83 -1.39 -27.91
N VAL A 278 -6.03 -2.05 -27.08
CA VAL A 278 -6.06 -1.85 -25.62
C VAL A 278 -5.67 -0.42 -25.25
N ALA A 279 -4.68 0.18 -25.93
CA ALA A 279 -4.34 1.59 -25.71
C ALA A 279 -5.56 2.50 -26.00
N VAL A 280 -6.24 2.28 -27.12
CA VAL A 280 -7.48 3.01 -27.47
C VAL A 280 -8.56 2.84 -26.41
N ASP A 281 -8.79 1.61 -25.95
CA ASP A 281 -9.80 1.31 -24.95
C ASP A 281 -9.50 1.97 -23.59
N SER A 282 -8.23 2.09 -23.26
CA SER A 282 -7.75 2.59 -21.97
C SER A 282 -7.80 4.11 -21.87
N VAL A 283 -7.26 4.80 -22.89
CA VAL A 283 -7.07 6.27 -22.85
C VAL A 283 -7.94 7.04 -23.84
N GLY A 284 -8.64 6.35 -24.74
CA GLY A 284 -9.44 6.96 -25.81
C GLY A 284 -8.59 7.57 -26.94
N ILE A 285 -9.26 7.97 -28.02
CA ILE A 285 -8.60 8.54 -29.22
C ILE A 285 -7.81 9.82 -28.87
N SER A 286 -8.37 10.67 -28.02
CA SER A 286 -7.68 11.89 -27.55
C SER A 286 -6.48 11.59 -26.67
N GLY A 287 -6.49 10.48 -25.91
CA GLY A 287 -5.36 10.03 -25.12
C GLY A 287 -4.18 9.56 -25.97
N ILE A 288 -4.46 8.81 -27.05
CA ILE A 288 -3.43 8.32 -27.99
C ILE A 288 -2.64 9.46 -28.62
N LEU A 289 -3.28 10.60 -28.88
CA LEU A 289 -2.58 11.77 -29.43
C LEU A 289 -1.44 12.24 -28.52
N ASN A 290 -1.60 12.12 -27.20
CA ASN A 290 -0.53 12.44 -26.24
C ASN A 290 0.60 11.41 -26.24
N ASP A 291 0.30 10.16 -26.59
CA ASP A 291 1.28 9.07 -26.67
C ASP A 291 1.98 8.97 -28.04
N LEU A 292 1.63 9.84 -28.99
CA LEU A 292 2.18 9.87 -30.33
C LEU A 292 3.72 9.98 -30.38
N PRO A 293 4.39 10.81 -29.54
CA PRO A 293 5.86 10.85 -29.51
C PRO A 293 6.49 9.51 -29.13
N VAL A 294 5.85 8.77 -28.21
CA VAL A 294 6.30 7.44 -27.79
C VAL A 294 6.10 6.44 -28.92
N ALA A 295 4.95 6.48 -29.60
CA ALA A 295 4.66 5.63 -30.74
C ALA A 295 5.64 5.84 -31.91
N ILE A 296 5.97 7.10 -32.23
CA ILE A 296 6.99 7.44 -33.25
C ILE A 296 8.36 6.88 -32.82
N GLY A 297 8.74 7.09 -31.57
CA GLY A 297 10.01 6.57 -31.03
C GLY A 297 10.10 5.04 -31.06
N ALA A 298 9.01 4.34 -30.79
CA ALA A 298 8.92 2.89 -30.91
C ALA A 298 9.03 2.45 -32.38
N GLY A 299 8.36 3.15 -33.29
CA GLY A 299 8.40 2.85 -34.73
C GLY A 299 9.79 3.04 -35.33
N LEU A 300 10.49 4.12 -35.00
CA LEU A 300 11.88 4.34 -35.42
C LEU A 300 12.85 3.23 -34.96
N LYS A 301 12.52 2.55 -33.86
CA LYS A 301 13.29 1.41 -33.33
C LYS A 301 12.79 0.05 -33.82
N GLY A 302 11.83 0.01 -34.74
CA GLY A 302 11.22 -1.23 -35.22
C GLY A 302 10.43 -1.98 -34.14
N LYS A 303 9.98 -1.30 -33.09
CA LYS A 303 9.25 -1.86 -31.95
C LYS A 303 7.75 -1.57 -31.99
N MET A 304 7.21 -1.25 -33.18
CA MET A 304 5.77 -1.07 -33.34
C MET A 304 5.06 -2.43 -33.23
N PRO A 305 3.93 -2.49 -32.51
CA PRO A 305 3.07 -3.66 -32.51
C PRO A 305 2.54 -3.96 -33.92
N PRO A 306 2.21 -5.22 -34.24
CA PRO A 306 1.62 -5.57 -35.53
C PRO A 306 0.25 -4.92 -35.68
N LEU A 307 0.02 -4.23 -36.81
CA LEU A 307 -1.26 -3.57 -37.13
C LEU A 307 -2.44 -4.55 -37.29
N ARG A 308 -2.16 -5.82 -37.55
CA ARG A 308 -3.17 -6.88 -37.70
C ARG A 308 -2.70 -8.13 -36.98
N LEU A 309 -3.41 -8.49 -35.92
CA LEU A 309 -3.18 -9.74 -35.20
C LEU A 309 -3.88 -10.91 -35.89
N LYS A 310 -3.17 -12.03 -35.98
CA LYS A 310 -3.76 -13.31 -36.35
C LYS A 310 -4.29 -13.99 -35.10
N LEU A 311 -5.48 -14.58 -35.22
CA LEU A 311 -6.05 -15.47 -34.21
C LEU A 311 -5.08 -16.63 -33.91
N ILE A 312 -5.05 -17.07 -32.66
CA ILE A 312 -4.38 -18.33 -32.33
C ILE A 312 -5.20 -19.51 -32.87
N LYS A 313 -4.58 -20.70 -32.94
CA LYS A 313 -5.26 -21.90 -33.44
C LYS A 313 -6.35 -22.39 -32.48
N ASP A 314 -6.11 -22.28 -31.18
CA ASP A 314 -6.95 -22.88 -30.13
C ASP A 314 -7.87 -21.83 -29.48
N MET A 315 -8.55 -21.03 -30.31
CA MET A 315 -9.45 -19.98 -29.82
C MET A 315 -10.66 -20.50 -29.04
N GLU A 316 -11.07 -21.74 -29.32
CA GLU A 316 -12.22 -22.33 -28.63
C GLU A 316 -11.91 -22.61 -27.16
N ASP A 317 -10.71 -23.11 -26.86
CA ASP A 317 -10.26 -23.35 -25.49
C ASP A 317 -10.22 -22.05 -24.67
N ILE A 318 -9.80 -20.94 -25.29
CA ILE A 318 -9.84 -19.61 -24.65
C ILE A 318 -11.28 -19.21 -24.34
N ARG A 319 -12.21 -19.38 -25.28
CA ARG A 319 -13.61 -19.02 -25.05
C ARG A 319 -14.24 -19.87 -23.96
N VAL A 320 -13.91 -21.16 -23.91
CA VAL A 320 -14.33 -22.07 -22.83
C VAL A 320 -13.78 -21.58 -21.50
N ALA A 321 -12.49 -21.28 -21.40
CA ALA A 321 -11.89 -20.77 -20.16
C ALA A 321 -12.56 -19.47 -19.68
N PHE A 322 -12.86 -18.53 -20.58
CA PHE A 322 -13.61 -17.31 -20.23
C PHE A 322 -15.06 -17.58 -19.81
N LYS A 323 -15.69 -18.62 -20.36
CA LYS A 323 -17.03 -19.03 -19.98
C LYS A 323 -17.03 -19.67 -18.59
N ASP A 324 -16.06 -20.53 -18.29
CA ASP A 324 -15.89 -21.17 -16.99
C ASP A 324 -15.62 -20.15 -15.88
N LEU A 325 -14.74 -19.17 -16.15
CA LEU A 325 -14.48 -18.03 -15.26
C LEU A 325 -15.74 -17.19 -14.98
N ASN A 326 -16.71 -17.15 -15.90
CA ASN A 326 -17.99 -16.46 -15.71
C ASN A 326 -19.08 -17.36 -15.11
N LEU A 327 -18.90 -18.68 -15.07
CA LEU A 327 -19.88 -19.65 -14.54
C LEU A 327 -19.63 -19.99 -13.07
N GLU A 328 -18.38 -19.95 -12.60
CA GLU A 328 -18.04 -20.16 -11.18
C GLU A 328 -18.50 -19.01 -10.25
N GLU A 329 -18.94 -17.87 -10.80
CA GLU A 329 -19.46 -16.75 -10.01
C GLU A 329 -20.98 -16.79 -9.75
N LYS A 330 -21.67 -17.85 -10.18
CA LYS A 330 -23.03 -18.15 -9.72
C LYS A 330 -23.00 -19.23 -8.65
N HIS A 331 -22.69 -18.83 -7.42
CA HIS A 331 -23.02 -19.63 -6.25
C HIS A 331 -23.86 -18.80 -5.29
N ASP A 332 -25.14 -19.19 -5.24
CA ASP A 332 -26.16 -19.06 -4.18
C ASP A 332 -26.03 -17.92 -3.15
#